data_AF-A0A9D4MM00-F1
#
_entry.id   AF-A0A9D4MM00-F1
#
_cell.length_a   1.000
_cell.length_b   1.000
_cell.length_c   1.000
_cell.angle_alpha   90.00
_cell.angle_beta   90.00
_cell.angle_gamma   90.00
#
_symmetry.space_group_name_H-M   'P 1'
#
loop_
_entity.id
_entity.type
_entity.pdbx_description
1 polymer ?
#
loop_
_entity_poly.entity_id
_entity_poly.type
_entity_poly.pdbx_seq_one_letter_code
_entity_poly.pdbx_strand_id
1 'polypeptide(L)'
;MSEFKIFGVLQHSHLAGVRITTRHFRGGNELSPIIDDPNYDFNFQELRKLPNEIAVHAGDSFRIDCHYNTVGKSKPVMGGLATTNEMCLSFAYYYPKTPLANCLWNPTYGMSGADGDAKTWQMIQNADWSNKTVVDWFYQQQSTGPGYAWCGGDSLKIPENFDYTFTGTLPHHDYVEPDTCP
;
A
#
# COMPACT_ATOMS: atom_id res chain seq x y z
N MET A 1 14.88 12.65 -11.05
CA MET A 1 15.41 11.73 -10.02
C MET A 1 16.29 10.73 -10.76
N SER A 2 17.53 10.47 -10.31
CA SER A 2 18.34 9.38 -10.85
C SER A 2 17.77 8.04 -10.41
N GLU A 3 18.03 6.98 -11.18
CA GLU A 3 17.68 5.61 -10.82
C GLU A 3 18.14 5.25 -9.40
N PHE A 4 17.34 4.45 -8.68
CA PHE A 4 17.78 3.74 -7.48
C PHE A 4 17.46 2.26 -7.59
N LYS A 5 18.19 1.43 -6.84
CA LYS A 5 18.10 -0.02 -6.88
C LYS A 5 17.66 -0.57 -5.54
N ILE A 6 16.55 -1.29 -5.52
CA ILE A 6 16.06 -2.01 -4.35
C ILE A 6 16.79 -3.34 -4.28
N PHE A 7 17.39 -3.66 -3.14
CA PHE A 7 18.10 -4.93 -2.91
C PHE A 7 17.46 -5.79 -1.81
N GLY A 8 16.51 -5.24 -1.06
CA GLY A 8 15.79 -5.97 -0.02
C GLY A 8 14.48 -5.29 0.34
N VAL A 9 13.55 -6.07 0.88
CA VAL A 9 12.24 -5.60 1.33
C VAL A 9 11.85 -6.25 2.65
N LEU A 10 11.25 -5.47 3.55
CA LEU A 10 10.54 -5.96 4.72
C LEU A 10 9.06 -5.59 4.59
N GLN A 11 8.18 -6.58 4.52
CA GLN A 11 6.73 -6.37 4.47
C GLN A 11 6.14 -6.40 5.88
N HIS A 12 5.12 -5.56 6.13
CA HIS A 12 4.55 -5.40 7.46
C HIS A 12 3.03 -5.19 7.43
N SER A 13 2.35 -5.96 8.27
CA SER A 13 0.93 -5.88 8.62
C SER A 13 0.77 -6.32 10.08
N HIS A 14 -0.41 -6.18 10.67
CA HIS A 14 -0.72 -6.67 12.01
C HIS A 14 -1.41 -8.06 11.94
N LEU A 15 -2.23 -8.39 12.94
CA LEU A 15 -2.70 -9.76 13.21
C LEU A 15 -3.66 -10.33 12.16
N ALA A 16 -4.31 -9.50 11.36
CA ALA A 16 -5.24 -9.94 10.33
C ALA A 16 -4.53 -10.18 8.99
N GLY A 17 -3.31 -9.70 8.78
CA GLY A 17 -2.56 -9.88 7.54
C GLY A 17 -2.27 -11.35 7.22
N VAL A 18 -2.53 -11.77 5.99
CA VAL A 18 -2.28 -13.15 5.53
C VAL A 18 -1.50 -13.24 4.21
N ARG A 19 -1.44 -12.15 3.44
CA ARG A 19 -0.60 -12.03 2.24
C ARG A 19 -0.25 -10.58 1.99
N ILE A 20 0.97 -10.33 1.54
CA ILE A 20 1.42 -8.99 1.13
C ILE A 20 2.18 -9.10 -0.20
N THR A 21 1.80 -8.27 -1.17
CA THR A 21 2.47 -8.16 -2.47
C THR A 21 2.92 -6.72 -2.70
N THR A 22 4.19 -6.51 -3.04
CA THR A 22 4.73 -5.21 -3.45
C THR A 22 4.87 -5.19 -4.96
N ARG A 23 3.88 -4.60 -5.63
CA ARG A 23 3.75 -4.55 -7.08
C ARG A 23 4.48 -3.34 -7.64
N HIS A 24 5.02 -3.47 -8.85
CA HIS A 24 5.82 -2.46 -9.52
C HIS A 24 5.27 -2.18 -10.91
N PHE A 25 5.06 -0.91 -11.23
CA PHE A 25 4.53 -0.49 -12.52
C PHE A 25 5.45 0.53 -13.18
N ARG A 26 5.54 0.46 -14.50
CA ARG A 26 6.31 1.38 -15.35
C ARG A 26 5.52 1.74 -16.60
N GLY A 27 5.25 3.02 -16.79
CA GLY A 27 4.48 3.51 -17.94
C GLY A 27 3.09 2.88 -18.05
N GLY A 28 2.44 2.58 -16.92
CA GLY A 28 1.12 1.95 -16.87
C GLY A 28 1.10 0.41 -16.99
N ASN A 29 2.25 -0.22 -17.30
CA ASN A 29 2.36 -1.67 -17.36
C ASN A 29 2.87 -2.23 -16.03
N GLU A 30 2.32 -3.36 -15.61
CA GLU A 30 2.85 -4.11 -14.48
C GLU A 30 4.14 -4.84 -14.87
N LEU A 31 5.17 -4.69 -14.03
CA LEU A 31 6.39 -5.48 -14.07
C LEU A 31 6.28 -6.62 -13.05
N SER A 32 7.26 -7.52 -13.02
CA SER A 32 7.36 -8.50 -11.94
C SER A 32 7.29 -7.79 -10.57
N PRO A 33 6.45 -8.27 -9.63
CA PRO A 33 6.39 -7.74 -8.28
C PRO A 33 7.78 -7.74 -7.66
N ILE A 34 8.07 -6.71 -6.87
CA ILE A 34 9.32 -6.64 -6.14
C ILE A 34 9.42 -7.83 -5.18
N ILE A 35 8.30 -8.15 -4.53
CA ILE A 35 8.18 -9.28 -3.63
C ILE A 35 6.70 -9.66 -3.50
N ASP A 36 6.45 -10.96 -3.37
CA ASP A 36 5.14 -11.52 -3.07
C ASP A 36 5.30 -12.53 -1.91
N ASP A 37 4.57 -12.30 -0.83
CA ASP A 37 4.49 -13.22 0.30
C ASP A 37 3.06 -13.75 0.43
N PRO A 38 2.74 -14.89 -0.20
CA PRO A 38 1.40 -15.47 -0.15
C PRO A 38 1.05 -16.10 1.20
N ASN A 39 2.01 -16.24 2.12
CA ASN A 39 1.83 -16.88 3.43
C ASN A 39 2.36 -15.98 4.56
N TYR A 40 2.10 -14.68 4.46
CA TYR A 40 2.56 -13.72 5.46
C TYR A 40 2.05 -14.11 6.86
N ASP A 41 2.95 -14.11 7.84
CA ASP A 41 2.65 -14.34 9.25
C ASP A 41 3.18 -13.16 10.08
N PHE A 42 2.31 -12.53 10.85
CA PHE A 42 2.67 -11.45 11.77
C PHE A 42 3.82 -11.82 12.72
N ASN A 43 3.95 -13.09 13.10
CA ASN A 43 5.00 -13.56 14.01
C ASN A 43 6.34 -13.83 13.29
N PHE A 44 6.36 -13.79 11.96
CA PHE A 44 7.54 -14.03 11.13
C PHE A 44 7.76 -12.88 10.14
N GLN A 45 8.37 -11.80 10.65
CA GLN A 45 8.67 -10.61 9.86
C GLN A 45 10.18 -10.45 9.73
N GLU A 46 10.69 -10.56 8.51
CA GLU A 46 12.12 -10.49 8.22
C GLU A 46 12.42 -9.53 7.07
N LEU A 47 13.63 -8.99 7.07
CA LEU A 47 14.18 -8.36 5.87
C LEU A 47 14.57 -9.45 4.88
N ARG A 48 13.89 -9.51 3.74
CA ARG A 48 14.24 -10.43 2.65
C ARG A 48 15.13 -9.74 1.65
N LYS A 49 16.31 -10.31 1.42
CA LYS A 49 17.20 -9.91 0.32
C LYS A 49 16.60 -10.41 -1.00
N LEU A 50 16.51 -9.53 -1.99
CA LEU A 50 16.03 -9.90 -3.31
C LEU A 50 17.08 -10.74 -4.06
N PRO A 51 16.68 -11.74 -4.85
CA PRO A 51 17.62 -12.51 -5.68
C PRO A 51 18.40 -11.63 -6.66
N ASN A 52 17.72 -10.63 -7.22
CA ASN A 52 18.28 -9.63 -8.11
C ASN A 52 17.86 -8.24 -7.63
N GLU A 53 18.74 -7.26 -7.80
CA GLU A 53 18.41 -5.86 -7.53
C GLU A 53 17.40 -5.34 -8.55
N ILE A 54 16.42 -4.55 -8.09
CA ILE A 54 15.37 -3.99 -8.94
C ILE A 54 15.64 -2.50 -9.15
N ALA A 55 15.92 -2.13 -10.40
CA ALA A 55 16.10 -0.74 -10.80
C ALA A 55 14.75 -0.02 -10.90
N VAL A 56 14.62 1.06 -10.13
CA VAL A 56 13.47 1.96 -10.11
C VAL A 56 13.82 3.25 -10.83
N HIS A 57 12.97 3.66 -11.75
CA HIS A 57 13.12 4.89 -12.52
C HIS A 57 12.09 5.93 -12.09
N ALA A 58 12.38 7.20 -12.36
CA ALA A 58 11.41 8.27 -12.17
C ALA A 58 10.16 8.00 -13.05
N GLY A 59 8.98 8.10 -12.45
CA GLY A 59 7.70 7.80 -13.11
C GLY A 59 7.20 6.37 -12.90
N ASP A 60 8.00 5.49 -12.30
CA ASP A 60 7.50 4.22 -11.79
C ASP A 60 6.54 4.45 -10.62
N SER A 61 5.61 3.52 -10.44
CA SER A 61 4.71 3.50 -9.28
C SER A 61 4.72 2.14 -8.60
N PHE A 62 4.38 2.16 -7.31
CA PHE A 62 4.29 0.97 -6.48
C PHE A 62 2.89 0.84 -5.91
N ARG A 63 2.43 -0.40 -5.78
CA ARG A 63 1.19 -0.73 -5.09
C ARG A 63 1.48 -1.84 -4.08
N ILE A 64 1.03 -1.64 -2.85
CA ILE A 64 1.16 -2.64 -1.80
C ILE A 64 -0.23 -3.24 -1.60
N ASP A 65 -0.38 -4.49 -2.04
CA ASP A 65 -1.62 -5.24 -1.86
C ASP A 65 -1.51 -6.10 -0.61
N CYS A 66 -2.35 -5.82 0.38
CA CYS A 66 -2.43 -6.59 1.62
C CYS A 66 -3.77 -7.30 1.70
N HIS A 67 -3.74 -8.61 1.90
CA HIS A 67 -4.93 -9.41 2.14
C HIS A 67 -5.06 -9.69 3.63
N TYR A 68 -6.28 -9.57 4.12
CA TYR A 68 -6.58 -9.72 5.54
C TYR A 68 -7.64 -10.79 5.77
N ASN A 69 -7.50 -11.52 6.86
CA ASN A 69 -8.53 -12.41 7.39
C ASN A 69 -9.13 -11.79 8.66
N THR A 70 -10.34 -11.26 8.52
CA THR A 70 -11.12 -10.68 9.62
C THR A 70 -12.29 -11.56 10.05
N VAL A 71 -12.32 -12.83 9.65
CA VAL A 71 -13.34 -13.79 10.10
C VAL A 71 -13.38 -13.83 11.63
N GLY A 72 -14.56 -13.69 12.20
CA GLY A 72 -14.78 -13.66 13.65
C GLY A 72 -14.56 -12.30 14.33
N LYS A 73 -14.15 -11.26 13.60
CA LYS A 73 -14.18 -9.88 14.12
C LYS A 73 -15.62 -9.35 14.08
N SER A 74 -16.07 -8.76 15.19
CA SER A 74 -17.43 -8.20 15.32
C SER A 74 -17.52 -6.73 14.87
N LYS A 75 -16.38 -6.10 14.61
CA LYS A 75 -16.27 -4.70 14.16
C LYS A 75 -15.21 -4.59 13.07
N PRO A 76 -15.31 -3.58 12.19
CA PRO A 76 -14.27 -3.27 11.22
C PRO A 76 -12.91 -3.07 11.90
N VAL A 77 -11.85 -3.60 11.30
CA VAL A 77 -10.48 -3.38 11.74
C VAL A 77 -9.92 -2.18 10.98
N MET A 78 -9.63 -1.11 11.70
CA MET A 78 -9.15 0.15 11.13
C MET A 78 -7.63 0.16 11.02
N GLY A 79 -7.09 0.97 10.11
CA GLY A 79 -5.66 1.25 10.06
C GLY A 79 -5.18 2.01 11.29
N GLY A 80 -4.00 1.68 11.84
CA GLY A 80 -3.48 2.35 13.04
C GLY A 80 -2.26 1.69 13.67
N LEU A 81 -1.74 2.31 14.73
CA LEU A 81 -0.50 1.87 15.40
C LEU A 81 -0.67 0.68 16.34
N ALA A 82 -1.89 0.44 16.86
CA ALA A 82 -2.11 -0.65 17.81
C ALA A 82 -2.16 -2.00 17.10
N THR A 83 -1.71 -3.07 17.76
CA THR A 83 -1.76 -4.44 17.22
C THR A 83 -3.18 -4.93 16.89
N THR A 84 -4.21 -4.30 17.48
CA THR A 84 -5.62 -4.57 17.18
C THR A 84 -6.16 -3.76 15.98
N ASN A 85 -5.39 -2.79 15.51
CA ASN A 85 -5.57 -2.12 14.21
C ASN A 85 -4.80 -2.88 13.13
N GLU A 86 -4.79 -2.38 11.90
CA GLU A 86 -4.00 -2.92 10.80
C GLU A 86 -3.00 -1.93 10.19
N MET A 87 -2.03 -2.48 9.46
CA MET A 87 -1.09 -1.75 8.61
C MET A 87 -0.90 -2.48 7.27
N CYS A 88 -0.56 -1.73 6.23
CA CYS A 88 -0.16 -2.27 4.93
C CYS A 88 1.10 -1.57 4.47
N LEU A 89 2.27 -2.11 4.79
CA LEU A 89 3.55 -1.45 4.55
C LEU A 89 4.55 -2.39 3.84
N SER A 90 5.43 -1.77 3.07
CA SER A 90 6.56 -2.42 2.42
C SER A 90 7.78 -1.50 2.50
N PHE A 91 8.73 -1.88 3.35
CA PHE A 91 9.96 -1.14 3.58
C PHE A 91 11.03 -1.58 2.60
N ALA A 92 11.29 -0.75 1.58
CA ALA A 92 12.32 -1.00 0.59
C ALA A 92 13.70 -0.57 1.10
N TYR A 93 14.68 -1.46 0.97
CA TYR A 93 16.09 -1.21 1.22
C TYR A 93 16.77 -1.02 -0.13
N TYR A 94 17.40 0.14 -0.32
CA TYR A 94 17.86 0.55 -1.64
C TYR A 94 19.13 1.40 -1.60
N TYR A 95 19.76 1.58 -2.76
CA TYR A 95 20.85 2.53 -2.98
C TYR A 95 20.80 3.12 -4.40
N PRO A 96 21.43 4.29 -4.66
CA PRO A 96 21.99 5.22 -3.68
C PRO A 96 20.89 5.88 -2.84
N LYS A 97 21.26 6.48 -1.70
CA LYS A 97 20.32 7.23 -0.85
C LYS A 97 19.59 8.28 -1.69
N THR A 98 18.27 8.29 -1.62
CA THR A 98 17.45 9.35 -2.19
C THR A 98 16.91 10.25 -1.06
N PRO A 99 16.43 11.45 -1.37
CA PRO A 99 15.75 12.29 -0.38
C PRO A 99 14.41 11.70 0.10
N LEU A 100 13.83 10.73 -0.60
CA LEU A 100 12.55 10.10 -0.27
C LEU A 100 12.74 9.08 0.87
N ALA A 101 12.05 9.32 1.99
CA ALA A 101 12.07 8.44 3.16
C ALA A 101 10.82 7.56 3.23
N ASN A 102 9.66 8.12 2.87
CA ASN A 102 8.39 7.42 2.90
C ASN A 102 7.49 7.89 1.76
N CYS A 103 6.63 7.00 1.27
CA CYS A 103 5.45 7.41 0.56
C CYS A 103 4.26 6.53 0.94
N LEU A 104 3.20 7.15 1.43
CA LEU A 104 1.98 6.51 1.90
C LEU A 104 0.80 6.96 1.04
N TRP A 105 -0.24 6.14 0.95
CA TRP A 105 -1.47 6.49 0.24
C TRP A 105 -2.68 6.13 1.09
N ASN A 106 -3.68 7.00 1.09
CA ASN A 106 -4.94 6.79 1.79
C ASN A 106 -6.13 7.15 0.89
N PRO A 107 -7.14 6.26 0.76
CA PRO A 107 -8.39 6.59 0.10
C PRO A 107 -9.19 7.58 0.95
N THR A 108 -9.79 8.57 0.30
CA THR A 108 -10.63 9.57 0.99
C THR A 108 -12.08 9.10 1.17
N TYR A 109 -12.54 8.10 0.41
CA TYR A 109 -13.93 7.64 0.40
C TYR A 109 -14.97 8.77 0.15
N GLY A 110 -14.57 9.83 -0.57
CA GLY A 110 -15.38 11.03 -0.77
C GLY A 110 -15.42 11.99 0.42
N MET A 111 -14.59 11.74 1.45
CA MET A 111 -14.47 12.54 2.67
C MET A 111 -13.11 13.26 2.70
N SER A 112 -13.04 14.39 1.99
CA SER A 112 -11.86 15.26 1.99
C SER A 112 -11.99 16.43 2.97
N GLY A 113 -10.86 17.01 3.40
CA GLY A 113 -10.79 18.20 4.26
C GLY A 113 -10.21 17.92 5.64
N ALA A 114 -10.14 18.95 6.49
CA ALA A 114 -9.48 18.89 7.80
C ALA A 114 -10.04 17.78 8.74
N ASP A 115 -11.32 17.42 8.58
CA ASP A 115 -11.98 16.37 9.36
C ASP A 115 -12.22 15.09 8.54
N GLY A 116 -11.60 14.95 7.36
CA GLY A 116 -11.85 13.86 6.42
C GLY A 116 -11.61 12.48 7.01
N ASP A 117 -10.52 12.34 7.78
CA ASP A 117 -10.22 11.10 8.49
C ASP A 117 -11.30 10.78 9.53
N ALA A 118 -11.63 11.70 10.44
CA ALA A 118 -12.65 11.46 11.47
C ALA A 118 -14.01 11.06 10.87
N LYS A 119 -14.41 11.68 9.76
CA LYS A 119 -15.64 11.33 9.03
C LYS A 119 -15.54 9.94 8.39
N THR A 120 -14.41 9.60 7.78
CA THR A 120 -14.15 8.28 7.20
C THR A 120 -14.27 7.18 8.27
N TRP A 121 -13.67 7.42 9.44
CA TRP A 121 -13.75 6.50 10.57
C TRP A 121 -15.19 6.30 11.05
N GLN A 122 -15.96 7.38 11.22
CA GLN A 122 -17.37 7.28 11.59
C GLN A 122 -18.20 6.55 10.53
N MET A 123 -17.94 6.80 9.25
CA MET A 123 -18.63 6.12 8.15
C MET A 123 -18.35 4.62 8.17
N ILE A 124 -17.09 4.21 8.28
CA ILE A 124 -16.72 2.80 8.30
C ILE A 124 -17.30 2.08 9.52
N GLN A 125 -17.28 2.71 10.70
CA GLN A 125 -17.81 2.09 11.92
C GLN A 125 -19.34 1.92 11.91
N ASN A 126 -20.06 2.80 11.22
CA ASN A 126 -21.52 2.81 11.20
C ASN A 126 -22.13 2.18 9.95
N ALA A 127 -21.31 1.76 8.99
CA ALA A 127 -21.76 1.14 7.76
C ALA A 127 -22.34 -0.28 8.00
N ASP A 128 -23.34 -0.64 7.19
CA ASP A 128 -23.88 -2.00 7.16
C ASP A 128 -23.01 -2.91 6.27
N TRP A 129 -22.03 -3.57 6.88
CA TRP A 129 -21.10 -4.47 6.20
C TRP A 129 -21.72 -5.80 5.76
N SER A 130 -22.98 -6.07 6.13
CA SER A 130 -23.73 -7.20 5.56
C SER A 130 -24.33 -6.89 4.19
N ASN A 131 -24.44 -5.59 3.85
CA ASN A 131 -24.96 -5.13 2.59
C ASN A 131 -23.88 -5.17 1.49
N LYS A 132 -24.06 -6.07 0.52
CA LYS A 132 -23.11 -6.24 -0.59
C LYS A 132 -22.84 -4.94 -1.35
N THR A 133 -23.83 -4.07 -1.53
CA THR A 133 -23.64 -2.78 -2.23
C THR A 133 -22.68 -1.87 -1.48
N VAL A 134 -22.72 -1.88 -0.15
CA VAL A 134 -21.79 -1.12 0.70
C VAL A 134 -20.37 -1.68 0.56
N VAL A 135 -20.24 -3.00 0.61
CA VAL A 135 -18.96 -3.72 0.43
C VAL A 135 -18.35 -3.45 -0.95
N ASP A 136 -19.13 -3.59 -2.02
CA ASP A 136 -18.70 -3.37 -3.39
C ASP A 136 -18.25 -1.92 -3.62
N TRP A 137 -19.02 -0.95 -3.10
CA TRP A 137 -18.66 0.46 -3.14
C TRP A 137 -17.34 0.73 -2.41
N PHE A 138 -17.14 0.13 -1.23
CA PHE A 138 -15.93 0.31 -0.45
C PHE A 138 -14.69 -0.18 -1.20
N TYR A 139 -14.76 -1.37 -1.81
CA TYR A 139 -13.69 -1.89 -2.66
C TYR A 139 -13.43 -1.00 -3.88
N GLN A 140 -14.49 -0.49 -4.52
CA GLN A 140 -14.35 0.45 -5.63
C GLN A 140 -13.61 1.72 -5.20
N GLN A 141 -13.90 2.28 -4.03
CA GLN A 141 -13.21 3.47 -3.51
C GLN A 141 -11.73 3.20 -3.22
N GLN A 142 -11.38 2.02 -2.71
CA GLN A 142 -9.97 1.64 -2.50
C GLN A 142 -9.20 1.46 -3.81
N SER A 143 -9.87 1.02 -4.87
CA SER A 143 -9.20 0.80 -6.16
C SER A 143 -9.10 2.05 -7.03
N THR A 144 -10.19 2.80 -7.16
CA THR A 144 -10.32 3.87 -8.15
C THR A 144 -10.87 5.17 -7.55
N GLY A 145 -11.14 5.18 -6.25
CA GLY A 145 -11.61 6.36 -5.55
C GLY A 145 -10.50 7.39 -5.38
N PRO A 146 -10.89 8.66 -5.13
CA PRO A 146 -9.91 9.70 -4.82
C PRO A 146 -9.17 9.36 -3.53
N GLY A 147 -7.85 9.50 -3.56
CA GLY A 147 -6.97 9.31 -2.41
C GLY A 147 -5.92 10.41 -2.33
N TYR A 148 -5.33 10.58 -1.16
CA TYR A 148 -4.15 11.42 -0.99
C TYR A 148 -2.92 10.53 -0.81
N ALA A 149 -1.84 10.89 -1.51
CA ALA A 149 -0.52 10.37 -1.28
C ALA A 149 0.26 11.35 -0.42
N TRP A 150 0.93 10.84 0.60
CA TRP A 150 1.85 11.56 1.46
C TRP A 150 3.24 11.01 1.26
N CYS A 151 4.08 11.72 0.50
CA CYS A 151 5.49 11.40 0.38
C CYS A 151 6.34 12.38 1.21
N GLY A 152 7.20 11.86 2.07
CA GLY A 152 8.06 12.60 2.99
C GLY A 152 9.53 12.23 2.84
N GLY A 153 10.41 13.15 3.22
CA GLY A 153 11.87 12.97 3.17
C GLY A 153 12.54 12.94 4.53
N ASP A 154 13.81 12.52 4.55
CA ASP A 154 14.66 12.51 5.73
C ASP A 154 15.07 13.96 6.10
N SER A 155 14.19 14.64 6.85
CA SER A 155 14.35 15.80 7.74
C SER A 155 15.29 17.00 7.41
N LEU A 156 15.95 17.07 6.24
CA LEU A 156 16.89 18.18 5.93
C LEU A 156 16.87 18.71 4.49
N LYS A 157 16.14 18.11 3.52
CA LYS A 157 16.16 18.58 2.11
C LYS A 157 14.88 18.45 1.28
N ILE A 158 13.79 17.87 1.80
CA ILE A 158 12.47 17.99 1.15
C ILE A 158 11.71 19.06 1.92
N PRO A 159 11.49 20.27 1.36
CA PRO A 159 10.96 21.40 2.12
C PRO A 159 9.53 21.20 2.60
N GLU A 160 8.74 20.33 1.99
CA GLU A 160 7.31 20.26 2.24
C GLU A 160 6.85 18.80 2.09
N ASN A 161 6.02 18.35 3.02
CA ASN A 161 5.18 17.18 2.78
C ASN A 161 4.39 17.45 1.49
N PHE A 162 4.61 16.64 0.45
CA PHE A 162 3.82 16.78 -0.76
C PHE A 162 2.56 15.94 -0.60
N ASP A 163 1.45 16.63 -0.32
CA ASP A 163 0.13 16.05 -0.42
C ASP A 163 -0.27 16.06 -1.90
N TYR A 164 -0.32 14.88 -2.51
CA TYR A 164 -0.75 14.71 -3.89
C TYR A 164 -2.08 13.95 -3.93
N THR A 165 -3.11 14.58 -4.47
CA THR A 165 -4.37 13.87 -4.76
C THR A 165 -4.18 13.03 -6.01
N PHE A 166 -4.08 11.71 -5.86
CA PHE A 166 -4.03 10.79 -7.00
C PHE A 166 -5.45 10.62 -7.55
N THR A 167 -5.65 11.02 -8.81
CA THR A 167 -6.91 10.89 -9.55
C THR A 167 -6.86 9.81 -10.63
N GLY A 168 -5.74 9.08 -10.74
CA GLY A 168 -5.58 7.98 -11.68
C GLY A 168 -6.28 6.70 -11.23
N THR A 169 -6.49 5.77 -12.16
CA THR A 169 -6.90 4.40 -11.81
C THR A 169 -5.67 3.59 -11.43
N LEU A 170 -5.64 3.03 -10.23
CA LEU A 170 -4.66 1.99 -9.90
C LEU A 170 -4.95 0.77 -10.80
N PRO A 171 -3.92 0.11 -11.34
CA PRO A 171 -4.09 -1.14 -12.08
C PRO A 171 -4.85 -2.15 -11.21
N HIS A 172 -6.04 -2.57 -11.66
CA HIS A 172 -7.00 -3.38 -10.89
C HIS A 172 -7.16 -4.78 -11.49
N HIS A 173 -6.05 -5.51 -11.57
CA HIS A 173 -6.08 -6.95 -11.81
C HIS A 173 -5.23 -7.62 -10.74
N ASP A 174 -5.55 -8.86 -10.40
CA ASP A 174 -4.63 -9.67 -9.62
C ASP A 174 -3.33 -9.80 -10.40
N TYR A 175 -2.20 -9.81 -9.70
CA TYR A 175 -0.95 -10.13 -10.36
C TYR A 175 -1.04 -11.53 -10.95
N VAL A 176 -0.79 -11.64 -12.25
CA VAL A 176 -0.68 -12.92 -12.95
C VAL A 176 0.79 -13.13 -13.25
N GLU A 177 1.36 -14.17 -12.64
CA GLU A 177 2.73 -14.58 -12.92
C GLU A 177 2.85 -14.94 -14.41
N PRO A 178 3.83 -14.40 -15.15
CA PRO A 178 4.03 -14.74 -16.56
C PRO A 178 4.30 -16.24 -16.72
N ASP A 179 3.75 -16.85 -17.78
CA ASP A 179 3.96 -18.28 -18.10
C ASP A 179 5.44 -18.65 -18.35
N THR A 180 6.28 -17.64 -18.61
CA THR A 180 7.72 -17.79 -18.83
C THR A 180 8.48 -16.84 -17.92
N CYS A 181 9.38 -17.38 -17.09
CA CYS A 181 10.38 -16.57 -16.40
C CYS A 181 11.34 -15.94 -17.43
N PRO A 182 11.65 -14.63 -17.34
CA PRO A 182 12.69 -14.01 -18.15
C PRO A 182 14.10 -14.50 -17.78
#